data_AF-A0A6C0INN6-F1
#
_entry.id   AF-A0A6C0INN6-F1
#
_cell.length_a   1.000
_cell.length_b   1.000
_cell.length_c   1.000
_cell.angle_alpha   90.00
_cell.angle_beta   90.00
_cell.angle_gamma   90.00
#
_symmetry.space_group_name_H-M   'P 1'
#
loop_
_entity.id
_entity.type
_entity.pdbx_description
1 polymer ?
#
loop_
_entity_poly.entity_id
_entity_poly.type
_entity_poly.pdbx_seq_one_letter_code
_entity_poly.pdbx_strand_id
1 'polypeptide(L)'
;MSDKETSLEILNMTPKIKLDMKWFIELDEYNNKSRAEMEKEGIWDRFLKNKMRIINEALEKEEDTMFLDSDMVILDEINDIDKEKMVGLSPQFIKEKNVNETGYYNAGMLWTNSKEVSDYWIEITQPNHSCAEQIYMKKLEKFDYFTFGENYNLQSWRFILGLEKTQQIANNIITKNDKLYYKDKRLKTIHTHFNAKNNIFQSINEFLIGRLRSCKMYKELCCINRGITGKWQIYIPDNKIMPGMWYHTNDSFRELAALWKLNNKDIEIKMSRIGNCMLYPEIYLYDRPTLEWLEERIMKSSLFMLGNGDMKVEGTSLKAQGLNVKPWIFWPRRPMVLENYIYTTKIKSYDERKSNITFIGNIENSVQNKYRENKKWIKLVDNYHCTLGKVHKFTQEDYIQNLHNSRYGLCLRGYGSKCHREVELMAVGTVPIVTPEVNVESYINPLVENVHYIKINNVEEWKEPTVEEWEKMSQACVKWYNENIHSKKSWNLTINTILYT
;
A
#
# COMPACT_ATOMS: atom_id res chain seq x y z
N MET A 1 22.13 8.06 -8.90
CA MET A 1 22.94 7.14 -9.73
C MET A 1 22.54 5.72 -9.34
N SER A 2 22.54 4.78 -10.28
CA SER A 2 22.10 3.39 -10.04
C SER A 2 22.84 2.46 -10.99
N ASP A 3 22.81 1.16 -10.70
CA ASP A 3 23.00 0.13 -11.70
C ASP A 3 21.68 -0.14 -12.44
N LYS A 4 21.78 -0.84 -13.58
CA LYS A 4 20.65 -1.13 -14.46
C LYS A 4 19.62 -2.04 -13.78
N GLU A 5 20.05 -3.03 -13.03
CA GLU A 5 19.16 -4.00 -12.37
C GLU A 5 18.28 -3.32 -11.35
N THR A 6 18.86 -2.55 -10.42
CA THR A 6 18.14 -1.78 -9.41
C THR A 6 17.16 -0.79 -10.05
N SER A 7 17.58 -0.09 -11.10
CA SER A 7 16.69 0.85 -11.80
C SER A 7 15.49 0.16 -12.42
N LEU A 8 15.68 -1.02 -13.05
CA LEU A 8 14.62 -1.80 -13.65
C LEU A 8 13.70 -2.41 -12.59
N GLU A 9 14.24 -2.84 -11.44
CA GLU A 9 13.42 -3.33 -10.33
C GLU A 9 12.47 -2.25 -9.85
N ILE A 10 12.99 -1.06 -9.51
CA ILE A 10 12.18 0.07 -9.02
C ILE A 10 11.20 0.54 -10.09
N LEU A 11 11.61 0.63 -11.36
CA LEU A 11 10.72 0.99 -12.46
C LEU A 11 9.61 -0.03 -12.68
N ASN A 12 9.81 -1.31 -12.37
CA ASN A 12 8.82 -2.37 -12.59
C ASN A 12 7.97 -2.70 -11.36
N MET A 13 8.33 -2.20 -10.18
CA MET A 13 7.62 -2.51 -8.95
C MET A 13 6.21 -1.89 -8.90
N THR A 14 5.38 -2.39 -7.99
CA THR A 14 4.03 -1.90 -7.72
C THR A 14 3.91 -1.36 -6.29
N PRO A 15 3.19 -0.25 -6.03
CA PRO A 15 2.74 0.70 -7.04
C PRO A 15 3.95 1.39 -7.68
N LYS A 16 3.71 2.03 -8.82
CA LYS A 16 4.70 2.97 -9.37
C LYS A 16 4.94 4.09 -8.37
N ILE A 17 6.21 4.42 -8.12
CA ILE A 17 6.57 5.55 -7.27
C ILE A 17 6.06 6.83 -7.94
N LYS A 18 5.36 7.68 -7.17
CA LYS A 18 4.92 9.01 -7.61
C LYS A 18 6.03 10.05 -7.41
N LEU A 19 7.19 9.82 -8.03
CA LEU A 19 8.31 10.77 -8.09
C LEU A 19 8.74 10.92 -9.54
N ASP A 20 9.17 12.12 -9.93
CA ASP A 20 9.85 12.32 -11.21
C ASP A 20 11.29 11.78 -11.11
N MET A 21 11.46 10.50 -11.40
CA MET A 21 12.72 9.80 -11.24
C MET A 21 13.61 9.94 -12.47
N LYS A 22 14.77 10.58 -12.30
CA LYS A 22 15.84 10.63 -13.30
C LYS A 22 16.92 9.60 -12.96
N TRP A 23 17.18 8.66 -13.87
CA TRP A 23 18.16 7.58 -13.68
C TRP A 23 19.48 7.90 -14.39
N PHE A 24 20.59 7.75 -13.65
CA PHE A 24 21.95 7.79 -14.19
C PHE A 24 22.55 6.40 -13.99
N ILE A 25 22.57 5.61 -15.06
CA ILE A 25 22.98 4.21 -15.04
C ILE A 25 24.49 4.13 -15.24
N GLU A 26 25.23 4.15 -14.13
CA GLU A 26 26.70 4.19 -14.13
C GLU A 26 27.32 3.27 -13.08
N LEU A 27 26.51 2.59 -12.25
CA LEU A 27 27.03 1.72 -11.19
C LEU A 27 27.18 0.25 -11.59
N ASP A 28 26.91 -0.10 -12.85
CA ASP A 28 26.96 -1.50 -13.32
C ASP A 28 28.31 -2.18 -13.08
N GLU A 29 29.40 -1.42 -13.11
CA GLU A 29 30.75 -1.95 -12.86
C GLU A 29 30.98 -2.45 -11.41
N TYR A 30 30.13 -2.03 -10.48
CA TYR A 30 30.19 -2.42 -9.06
C TYR A 30 29.23 -3.56 -8.71
N ASN A 31 28.45 -4.04 -9.68
CA ASN A 31 27.44 -5.07 -9.43
C ASN A 31 28.04 -6.35 -8.85
N ASN A 32 27.35 -6.91 -7.85
CA ASN A 32 27.74 -8.13 -7.14
C ASN A 32 29.09 -8.06 -6.42
N LYS A 33 29.66 -6.86 -6.21
CA LYS A 33 30.90 -6.69 -5.46
C LYS A 33 30.60 -6.25 -4.04
N SER A 34 31.16 -6.97 -3.07
CA SER A 34 31.29 -6.48 -1.72
C SER A 34 32.32 -5.35 -1.66
N ARG A 35 32.24 -4.57 -0.58
CA ARG A 35 33.25 -3.57 -0.27
C ARG A 35 34.67 -4.11 -0.26
N ALA A 36 34.90 -5.26 0.38
CA ALA A 36 36.24 -5.87 0.46
C ALA A 36 36.80 -6.23 -0.92
N GLU A 37 35.94 -6.68 -1.84
CA GLU A 37 36.32 -6.93 -3.23
C GLU A 37 36.66 -5.63 -3.97
N MET A 38 35.85 -4.58 -3.80
CA MET A 38 36.13 -3.26 -4.39
C MET A 38 37.42 -2.63 -3.85
N GLU A 39 37.72 -2.79 -2.57
CA GLU A 39 38.98 -2.35 -1.96
C GLU A 39 40.17 -3.12 -2.54
N LYS A 40 40.05 -4.45 -2.67
CA LYS A 40 41.08 -5.31 -3.29
C LYS A 40 41.34 -4.96 -4.75
N GLU A 41 40.30 -4.59 -5.49
CA GLU A 41 40.39 -4.18 -6.89
C GLU A 41 40.79 -2.71 -7.08
N GLY A 42 40.88 -1.92 -6.00
CA GLY A 42 41.24 -0.50 -6.07
C GLY A 42 40.15 0.40 -6.67
N ILE A 43 38.89 -0.03 -6.68
CA ILE A 43 37.76 0.73 -7.26
C ILE A 43 36.81 1.33 -6.21
N TRP A 44 37.02 1.04 -4.92
CA TRP A 44 36.19 1.54 -3.81
C TRP A 44 36.14 3.06 -3.72
N ASP A 45 37.26 3.76 -3.92
CA ASP A 45 37.29 5.22 -3.88
C ASP A 45 36.46 5.86 -4.99
N ARG A 46 36.54 5.30 -6.22
CA ARG A 46 35.68 5.74 -7.33
C ARG A 46 34.22 5.51 -7.01
N PHE A 47 33.89 4.38 -6.37
CA PHE A 47 32.53 4.09 -5.92
C PHE A 47 32.02 5.16 -4.94
N LEU A 48 32.78 5.49 -3.90
CA LEU A 48 32.41 6.49 -2.90
C LEU A 48 32.21 7.88 -3.52
N LYS A 49 33.09 8.28 -4.44
CA LYS A 49 33.00 9.58 -5.14
C LYS A 49 31.73 9.74 -5.98
N ASN A 50 31.01 8.67 -6.29
CA ASN A 50 29.73 8.76 -6.98
C ASN A 50 28.66 9.52 -6.17
N LYS A 51 28.77 9.59 -4.82
CA LYS A 51 27.90 10.42 -3.99
C LYS A 51 27.99 11.91 -4.37
N MET A 52 29.21 12.41 -4.58
CA MET A 52 29.45 13.79 -5.01
C MET A 52 29.13 14.00 -6.49
N ARG A 53 29.43 13.02 -7.34
CA ARG A 53 29.09 13.10 -8.77
C ARG A 53 27.58 13.25 -8.98
N ILE A 54 26.76 12.49 -8.27
CA ILE A 54 25.29 12.62 -8.42
C ILE A 54 24.74 13.94 -7.89
N ILE A 55 25.39 14.55 -6.88
CA ILE A 55 25.07 15.91 -6.42
C ILE A 55 25.30 16.90 -7.56
N ASN A 56 26.44 16.81 -8.26
CA ASN A 56 26.73 17.68 -9.40
C ASN A 56 25.70 17.52 -10.52
N GLU A 57 25.36 16.28 -10.87
CA GLU A 57 24.34 15.99 -11.90
C GLU A 57 22.96 16.55 -11.54
N ALA A 58 22.60 16.58 -10.24
CA ALA A 58 21.36 17.19 -9.78
C ALA A 58 21.41 18.73 -9.92
N LEU A 59 22.53 19.35 -9.52
CA LEU A 59 22.74 20.80 -9.58
C LEU A 59 22.90 21.36 -11.01
N GLU A 60 23.05 20.51 -12.03
CA GLU A 60 22.93 20.96 -13.44
C GLU A 60 21.49 21.33 -13.82
N LYS A 61 20.51 20.86 -13.05
CA LYS A 61 19.08 20.95 -13.39
C LYS A 61 18.25 21.66 -12.33
N GLU A 62 18.70 21.63 -11.08
CA GLU A 62 17.99 22.16 -9.93
C GLU A 62 18.89 23.17 -9.18
N GLU A 63 18.28 24.13 -8.48
CA GLU A 63 19.02 25.19 -7.75
C GLU A 63 19.74 24.66 -6.49
N ASP A 64 19.18 23.62 -5.87
CA ASP A 64 19.75 22.98 -4.70
C ASP A 64 19.50 21.46 -4.73
N THR A 65 20.15 20.73 -3.82
CA THR A 65 19.95 19.30 -3.71
C THR A 65 20.15 18.79 -2.28
N MET A 66 19.36 17.78 -1.92
CA MET A 66 19.53 16.99 -0.70
C MET A 66 19.99 15.58 -1.10
N PHE A 67 21.22 15.25 -0.78
CA PHE A 67 21.74 13.89 -0.89
C PHE A 67 21.31 13.06 0.33
N LEU A 68 20.79 11.86 0.08
CA LEU A 68 20.40 10.88 1.10
C LEU A 68 20.91 9.50 0.71
N ASP A 69 21.44 8.74 1.68
CA ASP A 69 21.72 7.31 1.51
C ASP A 69 20.42 6.51 1.32
N SER A 70 20.50 5.42 0.55
CA SER A 70 19.34 4.62 0.15
C SER A 70 18.66 3.84 1.27
N ASP A 71 19.32 3.70 2.42
CA ASP A 71 18.80 3.04 3.64
C ASP A 71 18.31 4.04 4.69
N MET A 72 18.08 5.30 4.30
CA MET A 72 17.38 6.28 5.10
C MET A 72 15.86 6.17 4.93
N VAL A 73 15.13 6.34 6.04
CA VAL A 73 13.67 6.48 6.03
C VAL A 73 13.32 7.90 6.43
N ILE A 74 12.59 8.58 5.56
CA ILE A 74 12.01 9.90 5.82
C ILE A 74 10.72 9.72 6.61
N LEU A 75 10.65 10.35 7.79
CA LEU A 75 9.55 10.23 8.75
C LEU A 75 8.70 11.50 8.84
N ASP A 76 9.22 12.62 8.34
CA ASP A 76 8.53 13.91 8.32
C ASP A 76 9.09 14.81 7.21
N GLU A 77 8.37 15.89 6.90
CA GLU A 77 8.78 16.87 5.90
C GLU A 77 10.14 17.50 6.24
N ILE A 78 11.04 17.62 5.27
CA ILE A 78 12.31 18.34 5.43
C ILE A 78 12.09 19.79 4.99
N ASN A 79 11.93 20.70 5.97
CA ASN A 79 11.45 22.07 5.73
C ASN A 79 12.21 23.16 6.51
N ASP A 80 13.35 22.82 7.10
CA ASP A 80 14.19 23.70 7.92
C ASP A 80 15.62 23.81 7.37
N ILE A 81 15.75 23.75 6.04
CA ILE A 81 17.00 24.03 5.33
C ILE A 81 17.28 25.53 5.37
N ASP A 82 18.47 25.89 5.84
CA ASP A 82 18.96 27.28 5.76
C ASP A 82 19.54 27.53 4.36
N LYS A 83 18.69 28.08 3.47
CA LYS A 83 19.03 28.35 2.07
C LYS A 83 19.99 29.52 1.87
N GLU A 84 20.27 30.31 2.91
CA GLU A 84 21.27 31.39 2.87
C GLU A 84 22.70 30.82 2.93
N LYS A 85 22.86 29.53 3.26
CA LYS A 85 24.13 28.83 3.33
C LYS A 85 24.46 28.13 2.03
N MET A 86 25.74 27.79 1.86
CA MET A 86 26.20 26.99 0.72
C MET A 86 26.08 25.49 0.97
N VAL A 87 26.21 25.05 2.22
CA VAL A 87 26.21 23.62 2.57
C VAL A 87 25.56 23.34 3.94
N GLY A 88 24.77 22.27 3.99
CA GLY A 88 24.19 21.70 5.20
C GLY A 88 24.85 20.37 5.53
N LEU A 89 25.50 20.28 6.68
CA LEU A 89 26.27 19.10 7.10
C LEU A 89 25.56 18.36 8.24
N SER A 90 25.48 17.02 8.19
CA SER A 90 24.79 16.20 9.21
C SER A 90 25.77 15.59 10.21
N PRO A 91 25.89 16.08 11.47
CA PRO A 91 26.80 15.48 12.46
C PRO A 91 26.40 14.04 12.81
N GLN A 92 27.38 13.19 13.14
CA GLN A 92 27.12 11.80 13.58
C GLN A 92 26.67 11.71 15.06
N PHE A 93 27.07 12.67 15.90
CA PHE A 93 26.85 12.69 17.36
C PHE A 93 27.40 11.44 18.08
N ILE A 94 28.62 11.02 17.71
CA ILE A 94 29.36 9.90 18.29
C ILE A 94 30.60 10.39 19.06
N LYS A 95 31.19 9.52 19.88
CA LYS A 95 32.38 9.83 20.68
C LYS A 95 33.60 10.14 19.81
N GLU A 96 34.45 11.05 20.31
CA GLU A 96 35.66 11.54 19.62
C GLU A 96 36.56 10.44 19.07
N LYS A 97 36.78 9.36 19.84
CA LYS A 97 37.60 8.23 19.37
C LYS A 97 37.08 7.64 18.05
N ASN A 98 35.77 7.59 17.86
CA ASN A 98 35.14 7.05 16.66
C ASN A 98 35.07 8.12 15.57
N VAL A 99 34.92 9.41 15.94
CA VAL A 99 35.04 10.54 15.00
C VAL A 99 36.41 10.52 14.30
N ASN A 100 37.48 10.21 15.04
CA ASN A 100 38.81 10.09 14.47
C ASN A 100 38.95 8.91 13.48
N GLU A 101 38.08 7.91 13.57
CA GLU A 101 38.06 6.75 12.68
C GLU A 101 37.12 6.95 11.49
N THR A 102 35.97 7.59 11.67
CA THR A 102 34.91 7.63 10.63
C THR A 102 34.58 9.02 10.11
N GLY A 103 35.06 10.09 10.75
CA GLY A 103 34.71 11.48 10.48
C GLY A 103 33.71 12.06 11.46
N TYR A 104 33.53 13.38 11.44
CA TYR A 104 32.59 14.09 12.34
C TYR A 104 31.17 14.14 11.78
N TYR A 105 31.05 14.39 10.48
CA TYR A 105 29.79 14.42 9.75
C TYR A 105 29.48 13.06 9.14
N ASN A 106 28.24 12.83 8.73
CA ASN A 106 27.84 11.63 8.01
C ASN A 106 27.62 11.89 6.54
N ALA A 107 28.32 11.16 5.69
CA ALA A 107 28.26 11.29 4.24
C ALA A 107 26.98 10.71 3.62
N GLY A 108 26.06 10.18 4.43
CA GLY A 108 24.75 9.73 4.00
C GLY A 108 23.69 10.83 3.98
N MET A 109 24.00 12.04 4.46
CA MET A 109 23.07 13.17 4.40
C MET A 109 23.82 14.50 4.26
N LEU A 110 23.60 15.20 3.15
CA LEU A 110 24.17 16.52 2.87
C LEU A 110 23.21 17.33 2.01
N TRP A 111 23.05 18.61 2.33
CA TRP A 111 22.40 19.57 1.44
C TRP A 111 23.43 20.53 0.87
N THR A 112 23.27 20.95 -0.39
CA THR A 112 24.09 22.00 -1.00
C THR A 112 23.34 22.65 -2.16
N ASN A 113 23.62 23.93 -2.41
CA ASN A 113 23.21 24.68 -3.60
C ASN A 113 24.42 25.03 -4.50
N SER A 114 25.60 24.49 -4.20
CA SER A 114 26.84 24.84 -4.86
C SER A 114 27.61 23.61 -5.34
N LYS A 115 27.93 23.61 -6.64
CA LYS A 115 28.81 22.60 -7.27
C LYS A 115 30.23 22.72 -6.75
N GLU A 116 30.68 23.93 -6.40
CA GLU A 116 32.01 24.15 -5.81
C GLU A 116 32.22 23.35 -4.53
N VAL A 117 31.17 23.18 -3.71
CA VAL A 117 31.22 22.36 -2.50
C VAL A 117 31.50 20.90 -2.85
N SER A 118 30.76 20.36 -3.82
CA SER A 118 30.87 18.98 -4.26
C SER A 118 32.18 18.69 -5.00
N ASP A 119 32.61 19.59 -5.89
CA ASP A 119 33.89 19.52 -6.60
C ASP A 119 35.08 19.55 -5.63
N TYR A 120 35.04 20.46 -4.65
CA TYR A 120 36.03 20.50 -3.59
C TYR A 120 36.01 19.22 -2.75
N TRP A 121 34.82 18.67 -2.45
CA TRP A 121 34.71 17.42 -1.71
C TRP A 121 35.34 16.24 -2.47
N ILE A 122 35.18 16.19 -3.80
CA ILE A 122 35.85 15.20 -4.66
C ILE A 122 37.37 15.36 -4.59
N GLU A 123 37.87 16.60 -4.72
CA GLU A 123 39.29 16.93 -4.73
C GLU A 123 40.00 16.50 -3.44
N ILE A 124 39.40 16.78 -2.29
CA ILE A 124 40.00 16.48 -0.99
C ILE A 124 39.85 15.02 -0.57
N THR A 125 38.96 14.26 -1.19
CA THR A 125 38.70 12.86 -0.81
C THR A 125 39.80 11.95 -1.34
N GLN A 126 40.64 11.48 -0.42
CA GLN A 126 41.76 10.60 -0.74
C GLN A 126 41.42 9.12 -0.48
N PRO A 127 41.91 8.18 -1.32
CA PRO A 127 41.63 6.75 -1.22
C PRO A 127 42.40 6.04 -0.08
N ASN A 128 42.66 6.74 1.02
CA ASN A 128 43.50 6.24 2.11
C ASN A 128 42.69 5.70 3.29
N HIS A 129 41.36 5.83 3.25
CA HIS A 129 40.50 5.38 4.33
C HIS A 129 39.20 4.75 3.84
N SER A 130 38.74 3.86 4.69
CA SER A 130 37.54 3.06 4.62
C SER A 130 36.23 3.88 4.55
N CYS A 131 36.27 5.11 5.07
CA CYS A 131 35.18 6.11 5.14
C CYS A 131 35.73 7.49 4.72
N ALA A 132 36.60 7.52 3.70
CA ALA A 132 37.35 8.71 3.32
C ALA A 132 36.44 9.92 3.07
N GLU A 133 35.35 9.73 2.32
CA GLU A 133 34.37 10.75 2.00
C GLU A 133 33.82 11.42 3.27
N GLN A 134 33.58 10.64 4.32
CA GLN A 134 33.01 11.10 5.58
C GLN A 134 34.05 11.84 6.47
N ILE A 135 35.30 11.37 6.49
CA ILE A 135 36.40 12.01 7.21
C ILE A 135 36.66 13.42 6.70
N TYR A 136 36.66 13.60 5.38
CA TYR A 136 37.00 14.88 4.78
C TYR A 136 35.87 15.92 4.83
N MET A 137 34.64 15.53 5.17
CA MET A 137 33.50 16.47 5.25
C MET A 137 33.75 17.64 6.21
N LYS A 138 34.57 17.48 7.25
CA LYS A 138 34.91 18.57 8.17
C LYS A 138 35.59 19.75 7.45
N LYS A 139 36.33 19.48 6.38
CA LYS A 139 36.96 20.53 5.55
C LYS A 139 35.94 21.34 4.73
N LEU A 140 34.70 20.87 4.60
CA LEU A 140 33.63 21.61 3.92
C LEU A 140 33.14 22.80 4.74
N GLU A 141 33.46 22.88 6.03
CA GLU A 141 33.22 24.08 6.87
C GLU A 141 33.98 25.33 6.39
N LYS A 142 34.87 25.21 5.39
CA LYS A 142 35.46 26.38 4.71
C LYS A 142 34.41 27.23 3.98
N PHE A 143 33.29 26.63 3.59
CA PHE A 143 32.18 27.30 2.94
C PHE A 143 31.19 27.81 3.99
N ASP A 144 30.33 28.76 3.63
CA ASP A 144 29.27 29.17 4.56
C ASP A 144 28.29 28.00 4.77
N TYR A 145 28.11 27.59 6.02
CA TYR A 145 27.46 26.33 6.34
C TYR A 145 26.48 26.41 7.51
N PHE A 146 25.57 25.45 7.56
CA PHE A 146 24.80 25.11 8.76
C PHE A 146 24.95 23.63 9.08
N THR A 147 24.48 23.23 10.27
CA THR A 147 24.44 21.83 10.69
C THR A 147 23.02 21.37 10.96
N PHE A 148 22.71 20.15 10.51
CA PHE A 148 21.46 19.50 10.87
C PHE A 148 21.43 19.16 12.36
N GLY A 149 20.26 19.31 12.99
CA GLY A 149 20.04 18.94 14.38
C GLY A 149 20.04 17.43 14.63
N GLU A 150 20.06 17.03 15.90
CA GLU A 150 20.03 15.62 16.32
C GLU A 150 18.77 14.86 15.85
N ASN A 151 17.70 15.57 15.53
CA ASN A 151 16.45 15.02 15.01
C ASN A 151 16.53 14.63 13.52
N TYR A 152 17.68 14.81 12.89
CA TYR A 152 18.04 14.29 11.58
C TYR A 152 19.04 13.15 11.68
N ASN A 153 18.98 12.27 10.69
CA ASN A 153 19.94 11.21 10.44
C ASN A 153 20.22 10.39 11.72
N LEU A 154 19.16 9.98 12.41
CA LEU A 154 19.29 9.20 13.63
C LEU A 154 19.74 7.77 13.28
N GLN A 155 21.04 7.56 13.41
CA GLN A 155 21.70 6.32 13.01
C GLN A 155 21.73 5.27 14.12
N SER A 156 21.74 3.99 13.75
CA SER A 156 22.05 2.90 14.69
C SER A 156 23.41 3.08 15.37
N TRP A 157 24.40 3.65 14.69
CA TRP A 157 25.70 3.97 15.28
C TRP A 157 25.62 4.98 16.41
N ARG A 158 24.63 5.90 16.41
CA ARG A 158 24.42 6.81 17.53
C ARG A 158 24.04 6.04 18.80
N PHE A 159 23.28 4.95 18.69
CA PHE A 159 22.95 4.11 19.86
C PHE A 159 24.15 3.35 20.43
N ILE A 160 25.15 3.02 19.59
CA ILE A 160 26.28 2.15 19.94
C ILE A 160 27.50 2.98 20.37
N LEU A 161 27.78 4.05 19.60
CA LEU A 161 28.98 4.86 19.67
C LEU A 161 28.70 6.31 20.09
N GLY A 162 27.43 6.63 20.36
CA GLY A 162 26.93 7.96 20.67
C GLY A 162 27.61 8.64 21.86
N LEU A 163 27.48 9.96 21.87
CA LEU A 163 27.82 10.80 23.04
C LEU A 163 26.96 10.43 24.26
N GLU A 164 25.70 10.09 24.01
CA GLU A 164 24.73 9.61 25.00
C GLU A 164 24.72 8.08 25.09
N LYS A 165 24.31 7.53 26.24
CA LYS A 165 24.11 6.08 26.39
C LYS A 165 22.90 5.61 25.58
N THR A 166 22.90 4.35 25.13
CA THR A 166 21.79 3.73 24.37
C THR A 166 20.41 3.99 24.98
N GLN A 167 20.26 3.84 26.30
CA GLN A 167 18.99 4.08 26.99
C GLN A 167 18.57 5.55 26.98
N GLN A 168 19.52 6.49 27.04
CA GLN A 168 19.22 7.92 26.97
C GLN A 168 18.69 8.29 25.58
N ILE A 169 19.33 7.78 24.52
CA ILE A 169 18.88 7.97 23.13
C ILE A 169 17.48 7.37 22.94
N ALA A 170 17.23 6.17 23.46
CA ALA A 170 15.91 5.54 23.42
C ALA A 170 14.83 6.33 24.18
N ASN A 171 15.19 6.96 25.30
CA ASN A 171 14.31 7.82 26.08
C ASN A 171 14.04 9.16 25.39
N ASN A 172 15.01 9.67 24.62
CA ASN A 172 14.85 10.89 23.83
C ASN A 172 13.90 10.70 22.65
N ILE A 173 13.61 9.46 22.24
CA ILE A 173 12.63 9.18 21.18
C ILE A 173 11.24 9.06 21.80
N ILE A 174 10.45 10.10 21.64
CA ILE A 174 9.12 10.21 22.25
C ILE A 174 8.02 10.33 21.18
N THR A 175 6.81 9.94 21.55
CA THR A 175 5.61 10.07 20.72
C THR A 175 4.75 11.22 21.26
N LYS A 176 4.36 12.14 20.38
CA LYS A 176 3.39 13.20 20.69
C LYS A 176 2.47 13.40 19.48
N ASN A 177 1.16 13.34 19.70
CA ASN A 177 0.13 13.50 18.65
C ASN A 177 0.36 12.58 17.43
N ASP A 178 0.54 11.27 17.67
CA ASP A 178 0.81 10.25 16.63
C ASP A 178 2.04 10.53 15.77
N LYS A 179 3.02 11.25 16.33
CA LYS A 179 4.23 11.58 15.63
C LYS A 179 5.47 11.40 16.50
N LEU A 180 6.60 11.06 15.86
CA LEU A 180 7.88 10.83 16.53
C LEU A 180 8.70 12.11 16.69
N TYR A 181 9.28 12.29 17.87
CA TYR A 181 10.19 13.36 18.21
C TYR A 181 11.51 12.76 18.69
N TYR A 182 12.58 13.49 18.48
CA TYR A 182 13.84 13.28 19.18
C TYR A 182 14.08 14.51 20.06
N LYS A 183 14.10 14.29 21.38
CA LYS A 183 14.01 15.35 22.38
C LYS A 183 12.72 16.17 22.15
N ASP A 184 12.83 17.46 21.92
CA ASP A 184 11.73 18.39 21.70
C ASP A 184 11.44 18.67 20.21
N LYS A 185 12.22 18.11 19.28
CA LYS A 185 12.08 18.34 17.83
C LYS A 185 11.47 17.14 17.10
N ARG A 186 10.72 17.42 16.02
CA ARG A 186 10.17 16.38 15.12
C ARG A 186 11.32 15.50 14.61
N LEU A 187 11.23 14.18 14.78
CA LEU A 187 12.21 13.26 14.19
C LEU A 187 11.95 13.18 12.69
N LYS A 188 12.92 13.62 11.89
CA LYS A 188 12.76 13.83 10.44
C LYS A 188 13.23 12.62 9.64
N THR A 189 14.36 12.01 10.02
CA THR A 189 14.89 10.83 9.33
C THR A 189 15.56 9.85 10.30
N ILE A 190 15.46 8.56 9.99
CA ILE A 190 16.24 7.48 10.61
C ILE A 190 17.13 6.82 9.55
N HIS A 191 18.29 6.31 9.96
CA HIS A 191 19.27 5.73 9.06
C HIS A 191 19.76 4.41 9.65
N THR A 192 19.35 3.29 9.04
CA THR A 192 19.74 1.97 9.54
C THR A 192 19.64 0.89 8.48
N HIS A 193 20.50 -0.12 8.62
CA HIS A 193 20.42 -1.35 7.87
C HIS A 193 19.37 -2.28 8.50
N PHE A 194 18.13 -2.23 8.01
CA PHE A 194 17.04 -3.09 8.51
C PHE A 194 17.29 -4.60 8.32
N ASN A 195 18.12 -4.98 7.34
CA ASN A 195 18.51 -6.37 7.06
C ASN A 195 19.77 -6.82 7.80
N ALA A 196 20.31 -6.00 8.72
CA ALA A 196 21.49 -6.37 9.49
C ALA A 196 21.24 -7.65 10.31
N LYS A 197 22.16 -8.62 10.19
CA LYS A 197 22.07 -9.91 10.89
C LYS A 197 22.63 -9.88 12.32
N ASN A 198 23.25 -8.78 12.73
CA ASN A 198 23.82 -8.66 14.07
C ASN A 198 22.74 -8.29 15.10
N ASN A 199 22.80 -8.90 16.27
CA ASN A 199 21.78 -8.76 17.31
C ASN A 199 21.59 -7.30 17.77
N ILE A 200 22.66 -6.50 17.78
CA ILE A 200 22.60 -5.11 18.23
C ILE A 200 21.73 -4.27 17.30
N PHE A 201 21.95 -4.35 15.98
CA PHE A 201 21.12 -3.67 15.00
C PHE A 201 19.69 -4.20 15.03
N GLN A 202 19.49 -5.51 15.18
CA GLN A 202 18.14 -6.08 15.30
C GLN A 202 17.38 -5.49 16.49
N SER A 203 17.97 -5.43 17.67
CA SER A 203 17.32 -4.84 18.85
C SER A 203 17.02 -3.34 18.66
N ILE A 204 17.91 -2.58 18.02
CA ILE A 204 17.66 -1.17 17.69
C ILE A 204 16.49 -1.04 16.68
N ASN A 205 16.50 -1.86 15.64
CA ASN A 205 15.47 -1.84 14.59
C ASN A 205 14.10 -2.24 15.14
N GLU A 206 14.04 -3.27 16.00
CA GLU A 206 12.82 -3.66 16.71
C GLU A 206 12.28 -2.52 17.57
N PHE A 207 13.15 -1.81 18.29
CA PHE A 207 12.77 -0.64 19.06
C PHE A 207 12.22 0.49 18.16
N LEU A 208 12.91 0.84 17.07
CA LEU A 208 12.47 1.87 16.13
C LEU A 208 11.13 1.50 15.48
N ILE A 209 10.97 0.26 15.03
CA ILE A 209 9.70 -0.27 14.49
C ILE A 209 8.60 -0.20 15.56
N GLY A 210 8.90 -0.52 16.81
CA GLY A 210 7.97 -0.37 17.93
C GLY A 210 7.49 1.07 18.13
N ARG A 211 8.39 2.06 18.00
CA ARG A 211 8.07 3.49 18.06
C ARG A 211 7.22 3.95 16.86
N LEU A 212 7.50 3.45 15.66
CA LEU A 212 6.68 3.72 14.47
C LEU A 212 5.27 3.13 14.63
N ARG A 213 5.15 1.92 15.18
CA ARG A 213 3.85 1.28 15.51
C ARG A 213 3.06 2.11 16.52
N SER A 214 3.70 2.62 17.58
CA SER A 214 3.00 3.44 18.57
C SER A 214 2.49 4.78 18.01
N CYS A 215 3.02 5.22 16.87
CA CYS A 215 2.57 6.40 16.13
C CYS A 215 1.64 6.06 14.96
N LYS A 216 1.24 4.79 14.82
CA LYS A 216 0.42 4.30 13.69
C LYS A 216 0.99 4.66 12.30
N MET A 217 2.32 4.69 12.16
CA MET A 217 3.04 5.06 10.93
C MET A 217 3.04 3.89 9.91
N TYR A 218 1.85 3.49 9.47
CA TYR A 218 1.65 2.29 8.64
C TYR A 218 2.31 2.38 7.25
N LYS A 219 2.46 3.58 6.69
CA LYS A 219 3.08 3.77 5.37
C LYS A 219 4.56 3.41 5.45
N GLU A 220 5.26 3.98 6.42
CA GLU A 220 6.66 3.75 6.69
C GLU A 220 6.90 2.29 7.08
N LEU A 221 6.07 1.75 7.98
CA LEU A 221 6.16 0.35 8.42
C LEU A 221 6.01 -0.64 7.26
N CYS A 222 5.04 -0.42 6.35
CA CYS A 222 4.85 -1.32 5.22
C CYS A 222 5.97 -1.18 4.17
N CYS A 223 6.49 0.04 3.95
CA CYS A 223 7.66 0.27 3.08
C CYS A 223 8.94 -0.36 3.66
N ILE A 224 9.18 -0.24 4.98
CA ILE A 224 10.30 -0.90 5.67
C ILE A 224 10.19 -2.42 5.50
N ASN A 225 9.01 -3.00 5.75
CA ASN A 225 8.81 -4.45 5.59
C ASN A 225 9.05 -4.89 4.14
N ARG A 226 8.60 -4.10 3.16
CA ARG A 226 8.89 -4.35 1.75
C ARG A 226 10.39 -4.31 1.48
N GLY A 227 11.11 -3.30 1.97
CA GLY A 227 12.57 -3.19 1.81
C GLY A 227 13.33 -4.37 2.44
N ILE A 228 12.83 -4.91 3.55
CA ILE A 228 13.41 -6.10 4.20
C ILE A 228 13.18 -7.36 3.36
N THR A 229 11.95 -7.55 2.87
CA THR A 229 11.51 -8.84 2.30
C THR A 229 11.53 -8.89 0.78
N GLY A 230 11.67 -7.75 0.11
CA GLY A 230 11.50 -7.58 -1.34
C GLY A 230 10.05 -7.77 -1.81
N LYS A 231 9.08 -7.94 -0.89
CA LYS A 231 7.69 -8.31 -1.22
C LYS A 231 6.67 -7.54 -0.39
N TRP A 232 5.49 -7.33 -0.98
CA TRP A 232 4.27 -7.02 -0.27
C TRP A 232 3.66 -8.31 0.25
N GLN A 233 3.73 -8.50 1.57
CA GLN A 233 3.25 -9.71 2.20
C GLN A 233 1.79 -9.55 2.62
N ILE A 234 0.92 -10.27 1.95
CA ILE A 234 -0.50 -10.37 2.28
C ILE A 234 -0.72 -11.66 3.04
N TYR A 235 -1.11 -11.52 4.30
CA TYR A 235 -1.43 -12.64 5.14
C TYR A 235 -2.92 -12.97 5.04
N ILE A 236 -3.22 -14.25 4.90
CA ILE A 236 -4.59 -14.78 4.82
C ILE A 236 -4.77 -15.84 5.92
N PRO A 237 -5.95 -15.92 6.57
CA PRO A 237 -6.24 -16.97 7.54
C PRO A 237 -6.09 -18.37 6.95
N ASP A 238 -5.34 -19.24 7.64
CA ASP A 238 -5.19 -20.64 7.26
C ASP A 238 -6.32 -21.50 7.86
N ASN A 239 -7.24 -21.95 7.00
CA ASN A 239 -8.39 -22.75 7.43
C ASN A 239 -8.00 -24.12 7.98
N LYS A 240 -6.79 -24.64 7.71
CA LYS A 240 -6.32 -25.91 8.28
C LYS A 240 -6.10 -25.81 9.79
N ILE A 241 -5.79 -24.62 10.28
CA ILE A 241 -5.44 -24.35 11.68
C ILE A 241 -6.39 -23.35 12.36
N MET A 242 -7.40 -22.87 11.64
CA MET A 242 -8.43 -21.95 12.14
C MET A 242 -9.85 -22.51 11.92
N PRO A 243 -10.29 -23.44 12.79
CA PRO A 243 -11.63 -24.03 12.70
C PRO A 243 -12.72 -23.11 13.28
N GLY A 244 -13.98 -23.59 13.22
CA GLY A 244 -15.12 -22.94 13.85
C GLY A 244 -15.55 -21.68 13.13
N MET A 245 -15.77 -20.59 13.88
CA MET A 245 -16.23 -19.31 13.31
C MET A 245 -15.27 -18.77 12.23
N TRP A 246 -13.98 -19.12 12.30
CA TRP A 246 -12.96 -18.61 11.38
C TRP A 246 -12.86 -19.38 10.06
N TYR A 247 -13.54 -20.52 9.94
CA TYR A 247 -13.55 -21.32 8.74
C TYR A 247 -14.02 -20.49 7.53
N HIS A 248 -13.34 -20.68 6.40
CA HIS A 248 -13.68 -20.05 5.13
C HIS A 248 -13.43 -21.01 3.98
N THR A 249 -14.13 -20.83 2.86
CA THR A 249 -14.01 -21.66 1.65
C THR A 249 -12.90 -21.20 0.70
N ASN A 250 -12.13 -20.18 1.09
CA ASN A 250 -11.07 -19.53 0.28
C ASN A 250 -11.52 -18.99 -1.09
N ASP A 251 -12.80 -18.68 -1.21
CA ASP A 251 -13.34 -17.91 -2.34
C ASP A 251 -13.22 -16.39 -2.09
N SER A 252 -13.91 -15.59 -2.89
CA SER A 252 -14.09 -14.16 -2.65
C SER A 252 -12.73 -13.41 -2.66
N PHE A 253 -12.43 -12.55 -1.68
CA PHE A 253 -11.15 -11.83 -1.63
C PHE A 253 -9.94 -12.75 -1.67
N ARG A 254 -10.00 -13.91 -1.03
CA ARG A 254 -8.84 -14.81 -0.92
C ARG A 254 -8.45 -15.40 -2.27
N GLU A 255 -9.44 -15.62 -3.13
CA GLU A 255 -9.25 -15.97 -4.52
C GLU A 255 -8.71 -14.78 -5.34
N LEU A 256 -9.21 -13.56 -5.11
CA LEU A 256 -8.66 -12.33 -5.72
C LEU A 256 -7.19 -12.08 -5.32
N ALA A 257 -6.82 -12.33 -4.07
CA ALA A 257 -5.45 -12.18 -3.58
C ALA A 257 -4.49 -13.17 -4.27
N ALA A 258 -4.94 -14.38 -4.60
CA ALA A 258 -4.18 -15.31 -5.42
C ALA A 258 -3.95 -14.74 -6.84
N LEU A 259 -4.97 -14.16 -7.45
CA LEU A 259 -4.83 -13.46 -8.75
C LEU A 259 -3.90 -12.25 -8.66
N TRP A 260 -3.92 -11.48 -7.56
CA TRP A 260 -2.97 -10.40 -7.34
C TRP A 260 -1.52 -10.90 -7.37
N LYS A 261 -1.22 -12.00 -6.67
CA LYS A 261 0.11 -12.63 -6.72
C LYS A 261 0.47 -13.12 -8.12
N LEU A 262 -0.47 -13.68 -8.86
CA LEU A 262 -0.22 -14.12 -10.24
C LEU A 262 0.13 -12.96 -11.17
N ASN A 263 -0.51 -11.81 -11.00
CA ASN A 263 -0.30 -10.63 -11.85
C ASN A 263 0.87 -9.74 -11.41
N ASN A 264 1.38 -9.87 -10.18
CA ASN A 264 2.38 -8.97 -9.61
C ASN A 264 3.50 -9.77 -8.91
N LYS A 265 4.72 -9.69 -9.46
CA LYS A 265 5.88 -10.47 -8.97
C LYS A 265 6.35 -10.06 -7.57
N ASP A 266 6.00 -8.88 -7.13
CA ASP A 266 6.36 -8.29 -5.84
C ASP A 266 5.32 -8.53 -4.74
N ILE A 267 4.31 -9.37 -4.98
CA ILE A 267 3.35 -9.80 -3.96
C ILE A 267 3.65 -11.22 -3.49
N GLU A 268 3.56 -11.43 -2.18
CA GLU A 268 3.66 -12.73 -1.54
C GLU A 268 2.40 -12.98 -0.70
N ILE A 269 1.75 -14.14 -0.90
CA ILE A 269 0.64 -14.58 -0.06
C ILE A 269 1.18 -15.53 1.00
N LYS A 270 0.91 -15.23 2.27
CA LYS A 270 1.27 -16.07 3.43
C LYS A 270 0.02 -16.55 4.15
N MET A 271 -0.13 -17.87 4.29
CA MET A 271 -1.18 -18.44 5.12
C MET A 271 -0.69 -18.51 6.57
N SER A 272 -1.50 -18.05 7.52
CA SER A 272 -1.10 -17.97 8.93
C SER A 272 -2.28 -18.12 9.88
N ARG A 273 -2.00 -18.32 11.17
CA ARG A 273 -3.00 -18.39 12.25
C ARG A 273 -3.45 -16.98 12.64
N ILE A 274 -4.22 -16.35 11.74
CA ILE A 274 -4.77 -15.01 11.90
C ILE A 274 -6.26 -15.00 11.56
N GLY A 275 -7.12 -14.31 12.32
CA GLY A 275 -8.56 -14.31 12.04
C GLY A 275 -8.98 -13.51 10.79
N ASN A 276 -8.23 -12.46 10.45
CA ASN A 276 -8.55 -11.54 9.35
C ASN A 276 -7.36 -11.34 8.41
N CYS A 277 -7.63 -11.02 7.14
CA CYS A 277 -6.58 -10.77 6.17
C CYS A 277 -5.83 -9.46 6.48
N MET A 278 -4.55 -9.39 6.08
CA MET A 278 -3.68 -8.27 6.44
C MET A 278 -2.61 -8.01 5.38
N LEU A 279 -2.37 -6.75 5.03
CA LEU A 279 -1.11 -6.32 4.45
C LEU A 279 -0.14 -6.05 5.61
N TYR A 280 0.87 -6.91 5.75
CA TYR A 280 1.78 -6.88 6.89
C TYR A 280 2.60 -5.58 6.92
N PRO A 281 2.90 -5.00 8.11
CA PRO A 281 2.59 -5.51 9.45
C PRO A 281 1.28 -5.06 10.09
N GLU A 282 0.73 -3.89 9.76
CA GLU A 282 -0.27 -3.21 10.61
C GLU A 282 -1.55 -2.78 9.86
N ILE A 283 -1.77 -3.29 8.65
CA ILE A 283 -2.87 -2.87 7.76
C ILE A 283 -3.84 -4.02 7.55
N TYR A 284 -5.01 -3.94 8.18
CA TYR A 284 -6.02 -4.99 8.04
C TYR A 284 -6.85 -4.79 6.78
N LEU A 285 -7.04 -5.89 6.06
CA LEU A 285 -7.78 -6.00 4.82
C LEU A 285 -9.06 -6.78 5.10
N TYR A 286 -10.11 -6.10 5.56
CA TYR A 286 -11.27 -6.78 6.13
C TYR A 286 -12.17 -7.42 5.07
N ASP A 287 -12.19 -8.76 5.01
CA ASP A 287 -12.88 -9.56 4.00
C ASP A 287 -14.17 -10.26 4.47
N ARG A 288 -14.61 -10.01 5.71
CA ARG A 288 -15.75 -10.68 6.34
C ARG A 288 -17.05 -9.90 6.16
N PRO A 289 -18.21 -10.58 6.16
CA PRO A 289 -19.49 -9.96 5.80
C PRO A 289 -20.04 -8.98 6.83
N THR A 290 -19.80 -9.22 8.11
CA THR A 290 -20.21 -8.37 9.24
C THR A 290 -19.06 -8.28 10.24
N LEU A 291 -19.16 -7.40 11.24
CA LEU A 291 -18.12 -7.20 12.27
C LEU A 291 -17.99 -8.34 13.30
N GLU A 292 -18.73 -9.45 13.16
CA GLU A 292 -18.69 -10.60 14.09
C GLU A 292 -17.30 -11.27 14.17
N TRP A 293 -16.47 -11.06 13.15
CA TRP A 293 -15.12 -11.62 13.04
C TRP A 293 -14.02 -10.63 13.40
N LEU A 294 -14.32 -9.58 14.18
CA LEU A 294 -13.27 -8.69 14.66
C LEU A 294 -12.47 -9.35 15.78
N GLU A 295 -11.16 -9.50 15.57
CA GLU A 295 -10.24 -9.86 16.65
C GLU A 295 -9.88 -8.61 17.48
N GLU A 296 -9.73 -8.76 18.80
CA GLU A 296 -9.34 -7.66 19.70
C GLU A 296 -8.05 -6.96 19.26
N ARG A 297 -7.09 -7.71 18.71
CA ARG A 297 -5.82 -7.15 18.22
C ARG A 297 -5.99 -6.15 17.07
N ILE A 298 -7.10 -6.21 16.33
CA ILE A 298 -7.40 -5.24 15.26
C ILE A 298 -7.51 -3.83 15.85
N MET A 299 -7.97 -3.70 17.10
CA MET A 299 -8.11 -2.41 17.78
C MET A 299 -6.76 -1.67 17.92
N LYS A 300 -5.65 -2.39 17.80
CA LYS A 300 -4.28 -1.83 17.83
C LYS A 300 -3.70 -1.57 16.44
N SER A 301 -4.45 -1.85 15.38
CA SER A 301 -3.99 -1.65 14.00
C SER A 301 -3.76 -0.18 13.67
N SER A 302 -2.87 0.05 12.72
CA SER A 302 -2.55 1.40 12.25
C SER A 302 -3.48 1.85 11.11
N LEU A 303 -4.03 0.90 10.35
CA LEU A 303 -5.02 1.14 9.32
C LEU A 303 -5.97 -0.06 9.17
N PHE A 304 -7.26 0.23 9.00
CA PHE A 304 -8.30 -0.75 8.74
C PHE A 304 -9.02 -0.44 7.42
N MET A 305 -8.85 -1.31 6.43
CA MET A 305 -9.48 -1.23 5.12
C MET A 305 -10.78 -2.03 5.14
N LEU A 306 -11.93 -1.34 5.18
CA LEU A 306 -13.26 -1.94 5.29
C LEU A 306 -13.76 -2.37 3.90
N GLY A 307 -13.59 -3.65 3.56
CA GLY A 307 -14.01 -4.22 2.27
C GLY A 307 -15.52 -4.44 2.19
N ASN A 308 -16.08 -5.18 3.16
CA ASN A 308 -17.52 -5.31 3.35
C ASN A 308 -17.99 -4.43 4.51
N GLY A 309 -19.19 -3.86 4.40
CA GLY A 309 -19.74 -2.91 5.36
C GLY A 309 -19.99 -1.52 4.79
N ASP A 310 -20.62 -0.68 5.58
CA ASP A 310 -20.97 0.70 5.30
C ASP A 310 -20.09 1.65 6.13
N MET A 311 -19.42 2.59 5.47
CA MET A 311 -18.61 3.59 6.15
C MET A 311 -19.44 4.51 7.07
N LYS A 312 -20.75 4.67 6.81
CA LYS A 312 -21.68 5.44 7.63
C LYS A 312 -22.17 4.67 8.86
N VAL A 313 -22.13 3.33 8.84
CA VAL A 313 -22.60 2.47 9.95
C VAL A 313 -21.42 1.78 10.63
N GLU A 314 -20.89 0.71 10.05
CA GLU A 314 -19.75 -0.04 10.60
C GLU A 314 -18.50 0.87 10.70
N GLY A 315 -18.23 1.69 9.68
CA GLY A 315 -17.09 2.60 9.68
C GLY A 315 -17.15 3.64 10.81
N THR A 316 -18.33 4.23 11.06
CA THR A 316 -18.53 5.17 12.17
C THR A 316 -18.32 4.49 13.53
N SER A 317 -18.87 3.28 13.72
CA SER A 317 -18.70 2.51 14.95
C SER A 317 -17.23 2.18 15.23
N LEU A 318 -16.47 1.76 14.22
CA LEU A 318 -15.05 1.46 14.34
C LEU A 318 -14.22 2.72 14.62
N LYS A 319 -14.53 3.85 13.96
CA LYS A 319 -13.87 5.14 14.21
C LYS A 319 -14.11 5.65 15.63
N ALA A 320 -15.31 5.46 16.18
CA ALA A 320 -15.62 5.80 17.56
C ALA A 320 -14.77 5.01 18.58
N GLN A 321 -14.25 3.85 18.18
CA GLN A 321 -13.32 3.05 18.97
C GLN A 321 -11.84 3.40 18.72
N GLY A 322 -11.55 4.49 18.00
CA GLY A 322 -10.18 4.98 17.75
C GLY A 322 -9.45 4.33 16.59
N LEU A 323 -10.15 3.56 15.74
CA LEU A 323 -9.57 2.99 14.53
C LEU A 323 -9.50 3.99 13.38
N ASN A 324 -8.38 3.94 12.66
CA ASN A 324 -8.24 4.61 11.38
C ASN A 324 -8.87 3.73 10.29
N VAL A 325 -10.10 4.05 9.90
CA VAL A 325 -10.89 3.24 8.96
C VAL A 325 -11.06 3.95 7.63
N LYS A 326 -10.73 3.25 6.55
CA LYS A 326 -10.94 3.70 5.16
C LYS A 326 -11.82 2.71 4.40
N PRO A 327 -12.66 3.16 3.44
CA PRO A 327 -13.32 2.24 2.53
C PRO A 327 -12.28 1.50 1.69
N TRP A 328 -12.63 0.30 1.27
CA TRP A 328 -11.77 -0.53 0.43
C TRP A 328 -12.52 -1.03 -0.81
N ILE A 329 -11.90 -1.89 -1.60
CA ILE A 329 -12.57 -2.55 -2.73
C ILE A 329 -13.53 -3.64 -2.22
N PHE A 330 -14.33 -4.16 -3.13
CA PHE A 330 -15.15 -5.36 -2.92
C PHE A 330 -15.01 -6.29 -4.13
N TRP A 331 -15.36 -7.56 -3.98
CA TRP A 331 -14.98 -8.59 -4.95
C TRP A 331 -16.17 -9.48 -5.34
N PRO A 332 -16.10 -10.12 -6.52
CA PRO A 332 -16.97 -11.23 -6.89
C PRO A 332 -16.90 -12.38 -5.90
N ARG A 333 -17.90 -13.27 -5.91
CA ARG A 333 -17.85 -14.50 -5.12
C ARG A 333 -16.73 -15.42 -5.61
N ARG A 334 -16.56 -15.54 -6.94
CA ARG A 334 -15.52 -16.37 -7.59
C ARG A 334 -14.72 -15.57 -8.63
N PRO A 335 -13.75 -14.74 -8.20
CA PRO A 335 -12.99 -13.87 -9.09
C PRO A 335 -12.28 -14.58 -10.25
N MET A 336 -11.68 -15.77 -10.05
CA MET A 336 -10.97 -16.47 -11.14
C MET A 336 -11.95 -16.96 -12.22
N VAL A 337 -13.11 -17.48 -11.79
CA VAL A 337 -14.14 -17.96 -12.72
C VAL A 337 -14.69 -16.78 -13.53
N LEU A 338 -15.02 -15.67 -12.86
CA LEU A 338 -15.52 -14.47 -13.53
C LEU A 338 -14.50 -13.88 -14.49
N GLU A 339 -13.24 -13.72 -14.07
CA GLU A 339 -12.19 -13.17 -14.94
C GLU A 339 -11.90 -14.06 -16.15
N ASN A 340 -11.92 -15.39 -15.97
CA ASN A 340 -11.80 -16.32 -17.09
C ASN A 340 -13.00 -16.21 -18.05
N TYR A 341 -14.21 -16.07 -17.52
CA TYR A 341 -15.42 -15.89 -18.33
C TYR A 341 -15.36 -14.61 -19.16
N ILE A 342 -15.08 -13.45 -18.56
CA ILE A 342 -14.99 -12.17 -19.31
C ILE A 342 -13.79 -12.12 -20.26
N TYR A 343 -12.74 -12.91 -20.02
CA TYR A 343 -11.61 -13.03 -20.95
C TYR A 343 -11.98 -13.82 -22.20
N THR A 344 -12.86 -14.81 -22.07
CA THR A 344 -13.24 -15.75 -23.15
C THR A 344 -14.55 -15.38 -23.83
N THR A 345 -15.27 -14.36 -23.35
CA THR A 345 -16.56 -13.96 -23.88
C THR A 345 -16.60 -12.47 -24.24
N LYS A 346 -17.30 -12.15 -25.32
CA LYS A 346 -17.59 -10.76 -25.70
C LYS A 346 -18.76 -10.25 -24.86
N ILE A 347 -18.67 -8.99 -24.41
CA ILE A 347 -19.80 -8.29 -23.79
C ILE A 347 -20.97 -8.21 -24.78
N LYS A 348 -22.15 -8.62 -24.32
CA LYS A 348 -23.38 -8.59 -25.10
C LYS A 348 -24.00 -7.20 -25.21
N SER A 349 -24.48 -6.87 -26.42
CA SER A 349 -25.32 -5.70 -26.67
C SER A 349 -26.70 -5.82 -26.01
N TYR A 350 -27.49 -4.75 -26.07
CA TYR A 350 -28.84 -4.71 -25.51
C TYR A 350 -29.76 -5.80 -26.11
N ASP A 351 -29.68 -6.03 -27.42
CA ASP A 351 -30.54 -6.98 -28.15
C ASP A 351 -30.07 -8.44 -28.03
N GLU A 352 -28.78 -8.67 -27.75
CA GLU A 352 -28.23 -10.01 -27.52
C GLU A 352 -28.63 -10.60 -26.15
N ARG A 353 -29.19 -9.77 -25.27
CA ARG A 353 -29.62 -10.13 -23.91
C ARG A 353 -31.09 -10.55 -23.93
N LYS A 354 -31.33 -11.77 -23.45
CA LYS A 354 -32.62 -12.47 -23.54
C LYS A 354 -33.58 -12.12 -22.40
N SER A 355 -33.05 -11.80 -21.23
CA SER A 355 -33.85 -11.46 -20.05
C SER A 355 -33.82 -9.94 -19.85
N ASN A 356 -34.94 -9.33 -19.45
CA ASN A 356 -34.93 -7.91 -19.11
C ASN A 356 -34.30 -7.74 -17.72
N ILE A 357 -34.92 -8.33 -16.69
CA ILE A 357 -34.46 -8.22 -15.30
C ILE A 357 -34.23 -9.60 -14.70
N THR A 358 -33.04 -9.83 -14.14
CA THR A 358 -32.65 -11.09 -13.49
C THR A 358 -32.36 -10.90 -12.00
N PHE A 359 -32.81 -11.84 -11.17
CA PHE A 359 -32.37 -12.00 -9.79
C PHE A 359 -32.06 -13.47 -9.53
N ILE A 360 -30.81 -13.76 -9.17
CA ILE A 360 -30.41 -15.08 -8.71
C ILE A 360 -29.79 -14.94 -7.32
N GLY A 361 -30.42 -15.53 -6.31
CA GLY A 361 -30.00 -15.46 -4.92
C GLY A 361 -30.26 -16.75 -4.15
N ASN A 362 -29.72 -16.80 -2.94
CA ASN A 362 -29.88 -17.92 -2.01
C ASN A 362 -30.09 -17.39 -0.59
N ILE A 363 -31.01 -17.95 0.18
CA ILE A 363 -31.24 -17.56 1.58
C ILE A 363 -30.65 -18.66 2.46
N GLU A 364 -29.55 -18.33 3.11
CA GLU A 364 -28.77 -19.22 3.99
C GLU A 364 -28.99 -18.89 5.47
N ASN A 365 -29.45 -17.68 5.78
CA ASN A 365 -29.68 -17.22 7.14
C ASN A 365 -30.85 -16.23 7.26
N SER A 366 -31.25 -15.95 8.50
CA SER A 366 -32.39 -15.06 8.83
C SER A 366 -32.16 -13.61 8.41
N VAL A 367 -30.91 -13.13 8.42
CA VAL A 367 -30.57 -11.76 7.97
C VAL A 367 -30.83 -11.62 6.48
N GLN A 368 -30.37 -12.56 5.66
CA GLN A 368 -30.66 -12.58 4.22
C GLN A 368 -32.16 -12.74 3.96
N ASN A 369 -32.85 -13.59 4.74
CA ASN A 369 -34.29 -13.79 4.59
C ASN A 369 -35.06 -12.48 4.75
N LYS A 370 -34.71 -11.66 5.76
CA LYS A 370 -35.33 -10.34 6.00
C LYS A 370 -35.33 -9.43 4.77
N TYR A 371 -34.27 -9.48 3.96
CA TYR A 371 -34.12 -8.62 2.77
C TYR A 371 -34.60 -9.29 1.47
N ARG A 372 -34.71 -10.62 1.42
CA ARG A 372 -35.00 -11.39 0.19
C ARG A 372 -36.39 -11.99 0.13
N GLU A 373 -37.07 -12.15 1.27
CA GLU A 373 -38.43 -12.71 1.35
C GLU A 373 -39.49 -11.74 0.80
N ASN A 374 -39.16 -10.46 0.62
CA ASN A 374 -40.11 -9.48 0.08
C ASN A 374 -40.51 -9.82 -1.37
N LYS A 375 -41.62 -10.55 -1.50
CA LYS A 375 -42.18 -11.01 -2.78
C LYS A 375 -42.59 -9.87 -3.71
N LYS A 376 -42.62 -8.61 -3.26
CA LYS A 376 -42.92 -7.46 -4.14
C LYS A 376 -41.90 -7.37 -5.27
N TRP A 377 -40.62 -7.58 -4.97
CA TRP A 377 -39.55 -7.51 -5.97
C TRP A 377 -39.68 -8.56 -7.08
N ILE A 378 -40.35 -9.69 -6.83
CA ILE A 378 -40.58 -10.73 -7.84
C ILE A 378 -41.37 -10.16 -9.02
N LYS A 379 -42.27 -9.19 -8.78
CA LYS A 379 -43.08 -8.57 -9.84
C LYS A 379 -42.25 -7.80 -10.87
N LEU A 380 -41.01 -7.41 -10.51
CA LEU A 380 -40.10 -6.67 -11.38
C LEU A 380 -39.19 -7.61 -12.20
N VAL A 381 -39.03 -8.87 -11.79
CA VAL A 381 -37.97 -9.74 -12.28
C VAL A 381 -38.53 -10.84 -13.16
N ASP A 382 -38.14 -10.89 -14.43
CA ASP A 382 -38.59 -11.94 -15.37
C ASP A 382 -37.86 -13.27 -15.12
N ASN A 383 -36.59 -13.20 -14.70
CA ASN A 383 -35.76 -14.36 -14.38
C ASN A 383 -35.44 -14.41 -12.88
N TYR A 384 -36.43 -14.82 -12.08
CA TYR A 384 -36.32 -14.85 -10.62
C TYR A 384 -36.01 -16.25 -10.09
N HIS A 385 -34.87 -16.38 -9.42
CA HIS A 385 -34.46 -17.58 -8.72
C HIS A 385 -33.92 -17.24 -7.32
N CYS A 386 -34.67 -17.60 -6.28
CA CYS A 386 -34.22 -17.49 -4.90
C CYS A 386 -34.40 -18.83 -4.18
N THR A 387 -33.32 -19.54 -3.92
CA THR A 387 -33.34 -20.83 -3.22
C THR A 387 -33.20 -20.65 -1.71
N LEU A 388 -33.53 -21.70 -0.95
CA LEU A 388 -33.35 -21.79 0.50
C LEU A 388 -32.30 -22.84 0.84
N GLY A 389 -31.46 -22.58 1.84
CA GLY A 389 -30.49 -23.53 2.37
C GLY A 389 -29.13 -23.48 1.67
N LYS A 390 -28.39 -24.58 1.70
CA LYS A 390 -26.98 -24.65 1.22
C LYS A 390 -26.82 -25.15 -0.21
N VAL A 391 -27.92 -25.53 -0.87
CA VAL A 391 -27.90 -26.06 -2.23
C VAL A 391 -28.18 -24.93 -3.21
N HIS A 392 -27.21 -24.60 -4.03
CA HIS A 392 -27.37 -23.61 -5.09
C HIS A 392 -28.01 -24.24 -6.33
N LYS A 393 -28.92 -23.50 -6.97
CA LYS A 393 -29.61 -23.95 -8.19
C LYS A 393 -28.68 -24.07 -9.41
N PHE A 394 -27.67 -23.21 -9.48
CA PHE A 394 -26.79 -23.06 -10.64
C PHE A 394 -25.33 -23.33 -10.27
N THR A 395 -24.56 -23.82 -11.23
CA THR A 395 -23.09 -23.72 -11.15
C THR A 395 -22.67 -22.24 -11.21
N GLN A 396 -21.40 -21.95 -10.90
CA GLN A 396 -20.92 -20.58 -10.95
C GLN A 396 -20.96 -20.03 -12.38
N GLU A 397 -20.62 -20.85 -13.37
CA GLU A 397 -20.63 -20.53 -14.79
C GLU A 397 -22.06 -20.29 -15.28
N ASP A 398 -23.01 -21.16 -14.92
CA ASP A 398 -24.43 -20.96 -15.25
C ASP A 398 -24.97 -19.67 -14.63
N TYR A 399 -24.59 -19.37 -13.39
CA TYR A 399 -24.96 -18.14 -12.72
C TYR A 399 -24.44 -16.91 -13.49
N ILE A 400 -23.15 -16.87 -13.82
CA ILE A 400 -22.56 -15.76 -14.59
C ILE A 400 -23.21 -15.64 -15.97
N GLN A 401 -23.47 -16.76 -16.64
CA GLN A 401 -24.14 -16.78 -17.95
C GLN A 401 -25.55 -16.19 -17.87
N ASN A 402 -26.29 -16.46 -16.81
CA ASN A 402 -27.61 -15.86 -16.58
C ASN A 402 -27.50 -14.35 -16.35
N LEU A 403 -26.53 -13.89 -15.56
CA LEU A 403 -26.29 -12.46 -15.37
C LEU A 403 -25.97 -11.77 -16.70
N HIS A 404 -25.06 -12.34 -17.49
CA HIS A 404 -24.64 -11.82 -18.79
C HIS A 404 -25.78 -11.81 -19.82
N ASN A 405 -26.76 -12.71 -19.71
CA ASN A 405 -27.94 -12.76 -20.56
C ASN A 405 -29.02 -11.73 -20.19
N SER A 406 -28.84 -10.97 -19.12
CA SER A 406 -29.83 -10.01 -18.63
C SER A 406 -29.44 -8.58 -18.98
N ARG A 407 -30.40 -7.69 -19.26
CA ARG A 407 -30.14 -6.24 -19.41
C ARG A 407 -29.87 -5.58 -18.07
N TYR A 408 -30.69 -5.92 -17.07
CA TYR A 408 -30.56 -5.43 -15.71
C TYR A 408 -30.50 -6.58 -14.71
N GLY A 409 -29.91 -6.32 -13.55
CA GLY A 409 -29.86 -7.27 -12.45
C GLY A 409 -30.27 -6.64 -11.14
N LEU A 410 -31.25 -7.23 -10.45
CA LEU A 410 -31.71 -6.72 -9.17
C LEU A 410 -30.69 -7.05 -8.06
N CYS A 411 -30.31 -6.04 -7.28
CA CYS A 411 -29.44 -6.15 -6.13
C CYS A 411 -30.26 -6.00 -4.84
N LEU A 412 -30.42 -7.13 -4.14
CA LEU A 412 -30.94 -7.18 -2.78
C LEU A 412 -29.80 -7.46 -1.79
N ARG A 413 -29.88 -6.83 -0.62
CA ARG A 413 -28.88 -6.99 0.44
C ARG A 413 -28.66 -8.46 0.77
N GLY A 414 -27.39 -8.79 0.99
CA GLY A 414 -26.97 -10.11 1.44
C GLY A 414 -26.93 -10.19 2.95
N TYR A 415 -25.94 -10.92 3.45
CA TYR A 415 -25.64 -10.96 4.88
C TYR A 415 -24.90 -9.70 5.32
N GLY A 416 -23.93 -9.23 4.52
CA GLY A 416 -23.29 -7.93 4.68
C GLY A 416 -24.06 -6.78 4.01
N SER A 417 -23.54 -5.57 4.14
CA SER A 417 -24.12 -4.35 3.54
C SER A 417 -23.88 -4.24 2.03
N LYS A 418 -22.86 -4.92 1.51
CA LYS A 418 -22.55 -5.03 0.07
C LYS A 418 -22.95 -6.40 -0.49
N CYS A 419 -23.14 -6.50 -1.81
CA CYS A 419 -23.55 -7.73 -2.48
C CYS A 419 -22.60 -8.11 -3.61
N HIS A 420 -22.04 -9.34 -3.61
CA HIS A 420 -21.14 -9.79 -4.69
C HIS A 420 -21.75 -9.60 -6.09
N ARG A 421 -23.08 -9.72 -6.19
CA ARG A 421 -23.83 -9.57 -7.42
C ARG A 421 -23.61 -8.21 -8.08
N GLU A 422 -23.47 -7.12 -7.33
CA GLU A 422 -23.35 -5.78 -7.92
C GLU A 422 -22.10 -5.70 -8.82
N VAL A 423 -20.96 -6.18 -8.35
CA VAL A 423 -19.70 -6.17 -9.10
C VAL A 423 -19.67 -7.26 -10.17
N GLU A 424 -20.35 -8.39 -9.96
CA GLU A 424 -20.48 -9.47 -10.95
C GLU A 424 -21.34 -9.05 -12.15
N LEU A 425 -22.45 -8.35 -11.91
CA LEU A 425 -23.29 -7.76 -12.95
C LEU A 425 -22.49 -6.75 -13.78
N MET A 426 -21.78 -5.85 -13.10
CA MET A 426 -20.99 -4.82 -13.76
C MET A 426 -19.87 -5.40 -14.64
N ALA A 427 -19.23 -6.47 -14.19
CA ALA A 427 -18.17 -7.15 -14.96
C ALA A 427 -18.64 -7.66 -16.33
N VAL A 428 -19.90 -8.11 -16.43
CA VAL A 428 -20.49 -8.63 -17.66
C VAL A 428 -21.38 -7.60 -18.39
N GLY A 429 -21.31 -6.33 -17.99
CA GLY A 429 -22.07 -5.23 -18.60
C GLY A 429 -23.57 -5.27 -18.35
N THR A 430 -24.02 -5.99 -17.32
CA THR A 430 -25.42 -5.94 -16.87
C THR A 430 -25.58 -4.80 -15.89
N VAL A 431 -26.58 -3.94 -16.10
CA VAL A 431 -26.77 -2.75 -15.26
C VAL A 431 -27.44 -3.12 -13.93
N PRO A 432 -26.83 -2.85 -12.77
CA PRO A 432 -27.45 -3.12 -11.48
C PRO A 432 -28.67 -2.23 -11.20
N ILE A 433 -29.73 -2.82 -10.66
CA ILE A 433 -30.85 -2.14 -10.02
C ILE A 433 -30.68 -2.31 -8.51
N VAL A 434 -30.40 -1.22 -7.80
CA VAL A 434 -29.97 -1.22 -6.40
C VAL A 434 -31.13 -0.80 -5.51
N THR A 435 -31.44 -1.65 -4.54
CA THR A 435 -32.44 -1.35 -3.50
C THR A 435 -31.80 -0.55 -2.35
N PRO A 436 -32.58 0.16 -1.51
CA PRO A 436 -32.04 1.11 -0.53
C PRO A 436 -31.04 0.49 0.45
N GLU A 437 -31.16 -0.82 0.70
CA GLU A 437 -30.38 -1.51 1.72
C GLU A 437 -29.04 -2.04 1.22
N VAL A 438 -28.75 -1.88 -0.07
CA VAL A 438 -27.47 -2.26 -0.66
C VAL A 438 -26.54 -1.04 -0.67
N ASN A 439 -25.41 -1.16 0.02
CA ASN A 439 -24.43 -0.08 0.07
C ASN A 439 -23.57 -0.08 -1.19
N VAL A 440 -23.62 1.02 -1.94
CA VAL A 440 -22.79 1.24 -3.13
C VAL A 440 -21.85 2.45 -3.01
N GLU A 441 -21.84 3.09 -1.85
CA GLU A 441 -21.08 4.31 -1.59
C GLU A 441 -19.73 4.03 -0.91
N SER A 442 -19.58 2.89 -0.23
CA SER A 442 -18.43 2.59 0.63
C SER A 442 -17.28 1.89 -0.10
N TYR A 443 -17.03 2.22 -1.36
CA TYR A 443 -15.82 1.77 -2.08
C TYR A 443 -14.74 2.86 -2.06
N ILE A 444 -13.50 2.50 -2.41
CA ILE A 444 -12.45 3.51 -2.67
C ILE A 444 -12.95 4.53 -3.71
N ASN A 445 -13.53 4.03 -4.81
CA ASN A 445 -14.19 4.85 -5.82
C ASN A 445 -15.68 4.48 -5.84
N PRO A 446 -16.55 5.27 -5.19
CA PRO A 446 -17.99 4.98 -5.08
C PRO A 446 -18.68 4.80 -6.44
N LEU A 447 -19.79 4.03 -6.47
CA LEU A 447 -20.66 4.00 -7.65
C LEU A 447 -21.43 5.32 -7.78
N VAL A 448 -21.88 5.62 -9.00
CA VAL A 448 -22.58 6.86 -9.34
C VAL A 448 -23.93 6.47 -9.92
N GLU A 449 -25.01 6.99 -9.32
CA GLU A 449 -26.38 6.72 -9.77
C GLU A 449 -26.59 7.21 -11.20
N ASN A 450 -27.36 6.46 -11.99
CA ASN A 450 -27.62 6.70 -13.42
C ASN A 450 -26.38 6.64 -14.34
N VAL A 451 -25.22 6.30 -13.79
CA VAL A 451 -24.00 5.99 -14.55
C VAL A 451 -23.62 4.53 -14.38
N HIS A 452 -23.55 4.06 -13.13
CA HIS A 452 -23.14 2.71 -12.79
C HIS A 452 -24.29 1.82 -12.32
N TYR A 453 -25.43 2.39 -11.91
CA TYR A 453 -26.59 1.65 -11.41
C TYR A 453 -27.85 2.51 -11.42
N ILE A 454 -29.02 1.88 -11.26
CA ILE A 454 -30.31 2.53 -11.07
C ILE A 454 -30.78 2.29 -9.64
N LYS A 455 -31.14 3.33 -8.90
CA LYS A 455 -31.69 3.19 -7.55
C LYS A 455 -33.22 3.15 -7.62
N ILE A 456 -33.84 2.21 -6.91
CA ILE A 456 -35.29 2.18 -6.71
C ILE A 456 -35.61 1.86 -5.26
N ASN A 457 -36.59 2.55 -4.67
CA ASN A 457 -37.08 2.28 -3.31
C ASN A 457 -38.23 1.27 -3.29
N ASN A 458 -38.96 1.16 -4.39
CA ASN A 458 -40.08 0.23 -4.59
C ASN A 458 -40.20 -0.15 -6.07
N VAL A 459 -41.09 -1.10 -6.39
CA VAL A 459 -41.22 -1.62 -7.76
C VAL A 459 -41.94 -0.65 -8.69
N GLU A 460 -42.76 0.24 -8.15
CA GLU A 460 -43.52 1.25 -8.90
C GLU A 460 -42.64 2.38 -9.44
N GLU A 461 -41.46 2.59 -8.83
CA GLU A 461 -40.46 3.56 -9.29
C GLU A 461 -39.68 3.10 -10.53
N TRP A 462 -39.78 1.83 -10.92
CA TRP A 462 -39.04 1.31 -12.07
C TRP A 462 -39.48 1.98 -13.37
N LYS A 463 -38.51 2.61 -14.03
CA LYS A 463 -38.62 3.12 -15.39
C LYS A 463 -37.43 2.59 -16.16
N GLU A 464 -37.70 1.80 -17.19
CA GLU A 464 -36.63 1.25 -18.02
C GLU A 464 -35.96 2.40 -18.80
N PRO A 465 -34.63 2.57 -18.68
CA PRO A 465 -33.87 3.48 -19.53
C PRO A 465 -34.06 3.18 -21.02
N THR A 466 -33.83 4.19 -21.85
CA THR A 466 -33.69 3.98 -23.29
C THR A 466 -32.49 3.07 -23.59
N VAL A 467 -32.46 2.47 -24.78
CA VAL A 467 -31.34 1.63 -25.23
C VAL A 467 -30.02 2.40 -25.16
N GLU A 468 -30.01 3.66 -25.60
CA GLU A 468 -28.81 4.51 -25.58
C GLU A 468 -28.31 4.79 -24.16
N GLU A 469 -29.21 5.09 -23.22
CA GLU A 469 -28.86 5.28 -21.81
C GLU A 469 -28.31 3.98 -21.22
N TRP A 470 -28.98 2.85 -21.47
CA TRP A 470 -28.52 1.55 -21.01
C TRP A 470 -27.12 1.21 -21.54
N GLU A 471 -26.84 1.45 -22.82
CA GLU A 471 -25.53 1.16 -23.42
C GLU A 471 -24.42 1.98 -22.75
N LYS A 472 -24.67 3.27 -22.48
CA LYS A 472 -23.74 4.13 -21.73
C LYS A 472 -23.49 3.60 -20.32
N MET A 473 -24.55 3.19 -19.62
CA MET A 473 -24.45 2.62 -18.28
C MET A 473 -23.70 1.29 -18.28
N SER A 474 -24.01 0.40 -19.21
CA SER A 474 -23.37 -0.91 -19.38
C SER A 474 -21.86 -0.76 -19.59
N GLN A 475 -21.45 0.14 -20.49
CA GLN A 475 -20.04 0.44 -20.74
C GLN A 475 -19.35 1.03 -19.50
N ALA A 476 -20.01 1.96 -18.81
CA ALA A 476 -19.50 2.54 -17.58
C ALA A 476 -19.33 1.48 -16.47
N CYS A 477 -20.25 0.53 -16.36
CA CYS A 477 -20.16 -0.60 -15.42
C CYS A 477 -18.92 -1.46 -15.68
N VAL A 478 -18.71 -1.89 -16.93
CA VAL A 478 -17.54 -2.70 -17.32
C VAL A 478 -16.25 -1.94 -17.05
N LYS A 479 -16.19 -0.66 -17.43
CA LYS A 479 -15.04 0.20 -17.17
C LYS A 479 -14.75 0.30 -15.67
N TRP A 480 -15.76 0.60 -14.86
CA TRP A 480 -15.60 0.72 -13.42
C TRP A 480 -15.11 -0.60 -12.81
N TYR A 481 -15.67 -1.76 -13.19
CA TYR A 481 -15.21 -3.06 -12.71
C TYR A 481 -13.73 -3.29 -13.04
N ASN A 482 -13.33 -3.00 -14.29
CA ASN A 482 -11.95 -3.18 -14.76
C ASN A 482 -10.95 -2.29 -14.00
N GLU A 483 -11.34 -1.06 -13.68
CA GLU A 483 -10.47 -0.11 -12.97
C GLU A 483 -10.39 -0.40 -11.47
N ASN A 484 -11.47 -0.90 -10.87
CA ASN A 484 -11.61 -0.97 -9.41
C ASN A 484 -11.46 -2.37 -8.81
N ILE A 485 -11.85 -3.41 -9.55
CA ILE A 485 -12.04 -4.76 -9.00
C ILE A 485 -11.18 -5.80 -9.70
N HIS A 486 -11.07 -5.76 -11.04
CA HIS A 486 -10.29 -6.72 -11.80
C HIS A 486 -8.85 -6.81 -11.25
N SER A 487 -8.37 -8.04 -11.05
CA SER A 487 -7.07 -8.41 -10.47
C SER A 487 -5.85 -7.72 -11.09
N LYS A 488 -5.92 -7.27 -12.35
CA LYS A 488 -4.84 -6.53 -13.03
C LYS A 488 -4.70 -5.08 -12.54
N LYS A 489 -5.72 -4.52 -11.89
CA LYS A 489 -5.78 -3.11 -11.47
C LYS A 489 -6.05 -2.93 -9.98
N SER A 490 -6.86 -3.79 -9.37
CA SER A 490 -7.33 -3.60 -7.98
C SER A 490 -6.23 -3.67 -6.92
N TRP A 491 -5.13 -4.39 -7.17
CA TRP A 491 -3.94 -4.31 -6.32
C TRP A 491 -3.35 -2.90 -6.33
N ASN A 492 -3.07 -2.36 -7.52
CA ASN A 492 -2.53 -1.01 -7.66
C ASN A 492 -3.46 0.03 -7.04
N LEU A 493 -4.78 -0.08 -7.22
CA LEU A 493 -5.73 0.81 -6.54
C LEU A 493 -5.60 0.72 -5.01
N THR A 494 -5.55 -0.50 -4.47
CA THR A 494 -5.42 -0.74 -3.02
C THR A 494 -4.13 -0.14 -2.46
N ILE A 495 -2.97 -0.49 -3.02
CA ILE A 495 -1.68 -0.05 -2.47
C ILE A 495 -1.42 1.44 -2.71
N ASN A 496 -1.90 2.01 -3.83
CA ASN A 496 -1.84 3.46 -4.04
C ASN A 496 -2.71 4.21 -3.02
N THR A 497 -3.90 3.69 -2.70
CA THR A 497 -4.78 4.31 -1.70
C THR A 497 -4.13 4.27 -0.33
N ILE A 498 -3.50 3.15 0.04
CA ILE A 498 -2.78 3.03 1.31
C ILE A 498 -1.62 4.03 1.41
N LEU A 499 -0.77 4.12 0.38
CA LEU A 499 0.47 4.91 0.46
C LEU A 499 0.24 6.40 0.18
N TYR A 500 -0.64 6.76 -0.75
CA TYR A 500 -0.75 8.11 -1.30
C TYR A 500 -2.04 8.86 -0.94
N THR A 501 -2.92 8.27 -0.13
CA THR A 501 -4.07 8.96 0.50
C THR A 501 -3.99 8.83 2.01
#